data_AF-A0A940KSS8-F1
#
_entry.id   AF-A0A940KSS8-F1
#
_cell.length_a   1.000
_cell.length_b   1.000
_cell.length_c   1.000
_cell.angle_alpha   90.00
_cell.angle_beta   90.00
_cell.angle_gamma   90.00
#
_symmetry.space_group_name_H-M   'P 1'
#
loop_
_entity.id
_entity.type
_entity.pdbx_description
1 polymer ?
#
loop_
_entity_poly.entity_id
_entity_poly.type
_entity_poly.pdbx_seq_one_letter_code
_entity_poly.pdbx_strand_id
1 'polypeptide(L)'
;MMKRFFGAVAVLCIVLTAFRKNNSEEAFIQQNLQFAGRQINLMLKEVKGDSVFPRTTNAQGKLVSTSMYDWTPGFFPGSLWYSYEFSKDPAMKTQAIEWTEKLEPLKDFTEHHDLGFMMYCSFGNAYRLTGDVRYKDYLVQAAKSLSTRFDKRVGCIKSWNSFKSWHG
;
A
#
# COMPACT_ATOMS: atom_id res chain seq x y z
N MET A 1 -39.77 48.94 -6.94
CA MET A 1 -39.49 47.85 -5.97
C MET A 1 -39.14 46.53 -6.66
N MET A 2 -39.89 46.07 -7.67
CA MET A 2 -39.70 44.77 -8.34
C MET A 2 -38.34 44.53 -9.03
N LYS A 3 -37.69 45.55 -9.62
CA LYS A 3 -36.40 45.38 -10.32
C LYS A 3 -35.24 44.96 -9.40
N ARG A 4 -35.27 45.39 -8.12
CA ARG A 4 -34.27 45.00 -7.11
C ARG A 4 -34.47 43.56 -6.61
N PHE A 5 -35.71 43.07 -6.66
CA PHE A 5 -36.07 41.70 -6.25
C PHE A 5 -35.61 40.66 -7.30
N PHE A 6 -35.80 40.95 -8.59
CA PHE A 6 -35.29 40.09 -9.67
C PHE A 6 -33.76 40.00 -9.69
N GLY A 7 -33.05 41.10 -9.41
CA GLY A 7 -31.59 41.10 -9.31
C GLY A 7 -31.07 40.22 -8.16
N ALA A 8 -31.73 40.28 -6.99
CA ALA A 8 -31.34 39.47 -5.82
C ALA A 8 -31.57 37.96 -6.05
N VAL A 9 -32.67 37.58 -6.71
CA VAL A 9 -32.96 36.18 -7.05
C VAL A 9 -31.97 35.63 -8.10
N ALA A 10 -31.62 36.44 -9.10
CA ALA A 10 -30.64 36.04 -10.11
C ALA A 10 -29.24 35.81 -9.52
N VAL A 11 -28.80 36.67 -8.58
CA VAL A 11 -27.53 36.48 -7.88
C VAL A 11 -27.56 35.23 -6.99
N LEU A 12 -28.66 34.96 -6.30
CA LEU A 12 -28.81 33.75 -5.47
C LEU A 12 -28.75 32.46 -6.31
N CYS A 13 -29.36 32.44 -7.50
CA CYS A 13 -29.30 31.30 -8.42
C CYS A 13 -27.88 31.06 -8.97
N ILE A 14 -27.10 32.11 -9.22
CA ILE A 14 -25.70 32.00 -9.70
C ILE A 14 -24.78 31.49 -8.59
N VAL A 15 -24.98 31.93 -7.35
CA VAL A 15 -24.21 31.42 -6.20
C VAL A 15 -24.52 29.94 -5.93
N LEU A 16 -25.77 29.50 -6.12
CA LEU A 16 -26.16 28.08 -5.94
C LEU A 16 -25.62 27.14 -7.05
N THR A 17 -25.35 27.64 -8.25
CA THR A 17 -24.75 26.83 -9.33
C THR A 17 -23.23 26.79 -9.29
N ALA A 18 -22.58 27.80 -8.70
CA ALA A 18 -21.12 27.87 -8.54
C ALA A 18 -20.55 26.83 -7.55
N PHE A 19 -21.39 26.26 -6.67
CA PHE A 19 -21.00 25.23 -5.69
C PHE A 19 -21.46 23.80 -6.07
N ARG A 20 -21.51 23.45 -7.36
CA ARG A 20 -21.71 22.04 -7.74
C ARG A 20 -20.41 21.25 -7.54
N LYS A 21 -20.44 20.29 -6.60
CA LYS A 21 -19.41 19.26 -6.45
C LYS A 21 -19.20 18.56 -7.81
N ASN A 22 -17.95 18.37 -8.21
CA ASN A 22 -17.62 17.81 -9.52
C ASN A 22 -17.85 16.29 -9.55
N ASN A 23 -19.10 15.88 -9.75
CA ASN A 23 -19.54 14.49 -9.65
C ASN A 23 -18.83 13.51 -10.60
N SER A 24 -18.20 13.99 -11.68
CA SER A 24 -17.46 13.15 -12.64
C SER A 24 -16.14 12.62 -12.08
N GLU A 25 -15.41 13.44 -11.32
CA GLU A 25 -14.14 13.06 -10.71
C GLU A 25 -14.34 12.05 -9.59
N GLU A 26 -15.34 12.27 -8.74
CA GLU A 26 -15.71 11.31 -7.68
C GLU A 26 -16.13 9.97 -8.29
N ALA A 27 -16.94 9.98 -9.36
CA ALA A 27 -17.30 8.76 -10.08
C ALA A 27 -16.09 8.04 -10.67
N PHE A 28 -15.16 8.78 -11.28
CA PHE A 28 -13.91 8.22 -11.83
C PHE A 28 -13.06 7.55 -10.75
N ILE A 29 -12.86 8.20 -9.60
CA ILE A 29 -12.10 7.65 -8.47
C ILE A 29 -12.76 6.37 -7.96
N GLN A 30 -14.08 6.41 -7.72
CA GLN A 30 -14.84 5.26 -7.22
C GLN A 30 -14.77 4.07 -8.19
N GLN A 31 -14.94 4.30 -9.49
CA GLN A 31 -14.88 3.26 -10.51
C GLN A 31 -13.50 2.59 -10.55
N ASN A 32 -12.42 3.38 -10.50
CA ASN A 32 -11.06 2.86 -10.57
C ASN A 32 -10.66 2.10 -9.29
N LEU A 33 -11.07 2.58 -8.11
CA LEU A 33 -10.80 1.87 -6.85
C LEU A 33 -11.60 0.57 -6.75
N GLN A 34 -12.84 0.55 -7.22
CA GLN A 34 -13.62 -0.70 -7.34
C GLN A 34 -12.99 -1.68 -8.33
N PHE A 35 -12.49 -1.19 -9.46
CA PHE A 35 -11.77 -2.02 -10.43
C PHE A 35 -10.49 -2.60 -9.82
N ALA A 36 -9.68 -1.79 -9.14
CA ALA A 36 -8.49 -2.24 -8.43
C ALA A 36 -8.83 -3.31 -7.36
N GLY A 37 -9.89 -3.10 -6.56
CA GLY A 37 -10.36 -4.09 -5.59
C GLY A 37 -10.76 -5.43 -6.21
N ARG A 38 -11.39 -5.42 -7.41
CA ARG A 38 -11.66 -6.66 -8.16
C ARG A 38 -10.38 -7.35 -8.61
N GLN A 39 -9.41 -6.60 -9.14
CA GLN A 39 -8.13 -7.17 -9.56
C GLN A 39 -7.33 -7.75 -8.40
N ILE A 40 -7.35 -7.11 -7.23
CA ILE A 40 -6.72 -7.62 -6.00
C ILE A 40 -7.36 -8.94 -5.57
N ASN A 41 -8.69 -9.04 -5.61
CA ASN A 41 -9.40 -10.30 -5.32
C ASN A 41 -9.06 -11.42 -6.31
N LEU A 42 -8.84 -11.11 -7.59
CA LEU A 42 -8.37 -12.09 -8.56
C LEU A 42 -6.93 -12.53 -8.25
N MET A 43 -6.06 -11.59 -7.87
CA MET A 43 -4.69 -11.89 -7.47
C MET A 43 -4.62 -12.80 -6.23
N LEU A 44 -5.46 -12.56 -5.22
CA LEU A 44 -5.58 -13.43 -4.03
C LEU A 44 -5.93 -14.88 -4.40
N LYS A 45 -6.73 -15.09 -5.45
CA LYS A 45 -7.10 -16.43 -5.94
C LYS A 45 -6.00 -17.09 -6.76
N GLU A 46 -5.18 -16.30 -7.46
CA GLU A 46 -4.13 -16.79 -8.35
C GLU A 46 -2.82 -17.10 -7.62
N VAL A 47 -2.50 -16.35 -6.56
CA VAL A 47 -1.29 -16.62 -5.76
C VAL A 47 -1.47 -17.93 -5.00
N LYS A 48 -0.69 -18.95 -5.36
CA LYS A 48 -0.72 -20.28 -4.74
C LYS A 48 0.50 -20.50 -3.85
N GLY A 49 0.26 -20.85 -2.58
CA GLY A 49 1.30 -21.23 -1.62
C GLY A 49 1.52 -20.21 -0.50
N ASP A 50 1.84 -20.70 0.69
CA ASP A 50 1.87 -19.88 1.92
C ASP A 50 3.14 -19.03 2.08
N SER A 51 4.15 -19.26 1.25
CA SER A 51 5.47 -18.59 1.35
C SER A 51 5.90 -17.86 0.09
N VAL A 52 4.96 -17.54 -0.81
CA VAL A 52 5.26 -16.83 -2.06
C VAL A 52 4.38 -15.60 -2.23
N PHE A 53 4.99 -14.51 -2.71
CA PHE A 53 4.36 -13.20 -2.85
C PHE A 53 4.31 -12.78 -4.32
N PRO A 54 3.19 -12.24 -4.83
CA PRO A 54 3.10 -11.80 -6.21
C PRO A 54 4.08 -10.65 -6.47
N ARG A 55 4.81 -10.70 -7.58
CA ARG A 55 5.82 -9.69 -7.93
C ARG A 55 5.58 -9.06 -9.28
N THR A 56 5.42 -9.87 -10.32
CA THR A 56 5.31 -9.39 -11.70
C THR A 56 4.54 -10.39 -12.57
N THR A 57 4.36 -10.07 -13.85
CA THR A 57 3.90 -11.01 -14.87
C THR A 57 5.01 -11.25 -15.89
N ASN A 58 5.11 -12.48 -16.39
CA ASN A 58 6.00 -12.76 -17.52
C ASN A 58 5.39 -12.27 -18.86
N ALA A 59 6.14 -12.44 -19.96
CA ALA A 59 5.70 -12.02 -21.29
C ALA A 59 4.39 -12.71 -21.76
N GLN A 60 4.02 -13.84 -21.16
CA GLN A 60 2.78 -14.57 -21.43
C GLN A 60 1.63 -14.15 -20.50
N GLY A 61 1.82 -13.12 -19.66
CA GLY A 61 0.82 -12.65 -18.71
C GLY A 61 0.65 -13.54 -17.47
N LYS A 62 1.49 -14.56 -17.29
CA LYS A 62 1.43 -15.44 -16.10
C LYS A 62 2.06 -14.76 -14.91
N LEU A 63 1.40 -14.88 -13.75
CA LEU A 63 1.92 -14.40 -12.47
C LEU A 63 3.28 -15.05 -12.13
N VAL A 64 4.23 -14.21 -11.76
CA VAL A 64 5.53 -14.59 -11.21
C VAL A 64 5.57 -14.12 -9.77
N SER A 65 5.73 -15.08 -8.87
CA SER A 65 5.86 -14.84 -7.44
C SER A 65 7.34 -14.85 -7.01
N THR A 66 7.59 -14.35 -5.81
CA THR A 66 8.90 -14.33 -5.17
C THR A 66 8.85 -14.77 -3.71
N SER A 67 10.02 -15.02 -3.14
CA SER A 67 10.21 -15.31 -1.71
C SER A 67 9.94 -14.06 -0.85
N MET A 68 9.59 -14.27 0.42
CA MET A 68 9.54 -13.19 1.42
C MET A 68 10.88 -12.48 1.65
N TYR A 69 12.01 -13.06 1.22
CA TYR A 69 13.33 -12.46 1.36
C TYR A 69 13.77 -11.62 0.15
N ASP A 70 12.88 -11.44 -0.83
CA ASP A 70 13.05 -10.43 -1.89
C ASP A 70 12.69 -9.03 -1.35
N TRP A 71 12.92 -7.97 -2.12
CA TRP A 71 12.62 -6.60 -1.71
C TRP A 71 11.15 -6.19 -1.88
N THR A 72 10.37 -6.94 -2.68
CA THR A 72 8.97 -6.60 -3.02
C THR A 72 7.84 -7.19 -2.16
N PRO A 73 8.02 -8.12 -1.20
CA PRO A 73 6.91 -8.89 -0.66
C PRO A 73 5.96 -8.06 0.21
N GLY A 74 6.39 -6.90 0.73
CA GLY A 74 5.54 -5.99 1.50
C GLY A 74 4.49 -5.23 0.67
N PHE A 75 4.64 -5.16 -0.66
CA PHE A 75 3.72 -4.40 -1.51
C PHE A 75 2.34 -5.04 -1.63
N PHE A 76 2.27 -6.37 -1.68
CA PHE A 76 1.01 -7.08 -1.82
C PHE A 76 0.10 -6.92 -0.59
N PRO A 77 0.54 -7.24 0.66
CA PRO A 77 -0.24 -6.93 1.85
C PRO A 77 -0.53 -5.42 1.99
N GLY A 78 0.40 -4.54 1.59
CA GLY A 78 0.13 -3.11 1.54
C GLY A 78 -1.04 -2.73 0.62
N SER A 79 -1.15 -3.38 -0.54
CA SER A 79 -2.26 -3.20 -1.48
C SER A 79 -3.58 -3.74 -0.91
N LEU A 80 -3.54 -4.85 -0.16
CA LEU A 80 -4.71 -5.37 0.57
C LEU A 80 -5.20 -4.37 1.62
N TRP A 81 -4.28 -3.75 2.38
CA TRP A 81 -4.62 -2.72 3.35
C TRP A 81 -5.25 -1.49 2.71
N TYR A 82 -4.73 -1.00 1.59
CA TYR A 82 -5.35 0.12 0.86
C TYR A 82 -6.72 -0.25 0.30
N SER A 83 -6.88 -1.48 -0.21
CA SER A 83 -8.17 -1.99 -0.67
C SER A 83 -9.19 -2.03 0.47
N TYR A 84 -8.80 -2.50 1.66
CA TYR A 84 -9.63 -2.47 2.86
C TYR A 84 -9.95 -1.03 3.30
N GLU A 85 -8.96 -0.15 3.32
CA GLU A 85 -9.14 1.24 3.75
C GLU A 85 -10.18 1.97 2.91
N PHE A 86 -10.22 1.70 1.60
CA PHE A 86 -11.24 2.22 0.71
C PHE A 86 -12.59 1.50 0.86
N SER A 87 -12.61 0.17 0.73
CA SER A 87 -13.85 -0.61 0.64
C SER A 87 -14.57 -0.84 1.98
N LYS A 88 -13.82 -0.77 3.08
CA LYS A 88 -14.23 -1.20 4.43
C LYS A 88 -14.68 -2.66 4.53
N ASP A 89 -14.33 -3.49 3.55
CA ASP A 89 -14.70 -4.90 3.50
C ASP A 89 -13.98 -5.73 4.59
N PRO A 90 -14.69 -6.33 5.55
CA PRO A 90 -14.08 -7.18 6.57
C PRO A 90 -13.33 -8.39 6.01
N ALA A 91 -13.75 -8.96 4.88
CA ALA A 91 -13.05 -10.08 4.27
C ALA A 91 -11.69 -9.65 3.72
N MET A 92 -11.62 -8.47 3.09
CA MET A 92 -10.36 -7.85 2.67
C MET A 92 -9.44 -7.57 3.86
N LYS A 93 -9.99 -7.12 4.99
CA LYS A 93 -9.21 -6.93 6.23
C LYS A 93 -8.58 -8.24 6.72
N THR A 94 -9.35 -9.33 6.76
CA THR A 94 -8.85 -10.65 7.15
C THR A 94 -7.70 -11.10 6.26
N GLN A 95 -7.84 -10.93 4.94
CA GLN A 95 -6.76 -11.23 3.99
C GLN A 95 -5.54 -10.33 4.20
N ALA A 96 -5.74 -9.02 4.43
CA ALA A 96 -4.63 -8.09 4.69
C ALA A 96 -3.83 -8.48 5.96
N ILE A 97 -4.52 -8.92 7.02
CA ILE A 97 -3.89 -9.43 8.25
C ILE A 97 -3.08 -10.69 7.94
N GLU A 98 -3.72 -11.71 7.33
CA GLU A 98 -3.08 -13.00 7.04
C GLU A 98 -1.80 -12.83 6.22
N TRP A 99 -1.87 -12.04 5.15
CA TRP A 99 -0.72 -11.78 4.28
C TRP A 99 0.36 -10.90 4.92
N THR A 100 -0.01 -10.02 5.84
CA THR A 100 0.96 -9.22 6.61
C THR A 100 1.70 -10.10 7.60
N GLU A 101 1.01 -10.95 8.35
CA GLU A 101 1.61 -11.77 9.41
C GLU A 101 2.56 -12.85 8.87
N LYS A 102 2.38 -13.28 7.61
CA LYS A 102 3.38 -14.11 6.88
C LYS A 102 4.77 -13.45 6.78
N LEU A 103 4.86 -12.12 6.91
CA LEU A 103 6.12 -11.37 6.85
C LEU A 103 6.78 -11.13 8.21
N GLU A 104 6.19 -11.59 9.32
CA GLU A 104 6.73 -11.37 10.68
C GLU A 104 8.23 -11.73 10.82
N PRO A 105 8.75 -12.82 10.23
CA PRO A 105 10.18 -13.15 10.35
C PRO A 105 11.12 -12.05 9.84
N LEU A 106 10.65 -11.15 8.96
CA LEU A 106 11.48 -10.09 8.39
C LEU A 106 11.83 -8.99 9.39
N LYS A 107 11.18 -8.91 10.56
CA LYS A 107 11.58 -7.96 11.61
C LYS A 107 13.04 -8.13 12.05
N ASP A 108 13.60 -9.32 11.87
CA ASP A 108 14.98 -9.67 12.24
C ASP A 108 15.93 -9.71 11.02
N PHE A 109 15.46 -9.30 9.83
CA PHE A 109 16.23 -9.35 8.58
C PHE A 109 17.24 -8.20 8.47
N THR A 110 18.48 -8.52 8.06
CA THR A 110 19.59 -7.54 8.02
C THR A 110 20.32 -7.45 6.69
N GLU A 111 19.87 -8.13 5.63
CA GLU A 111 20.69 -8.32 4.42
C GLU A 111 20.69 -7.14 3.43
N HIS A 112 19.58 -6.40 3.32
CA HIS A 112 19.47 -5.23 2.44
C HIS A 112 18.55 -4.14 3.00
N HIS A 113 18.70 -2.93 2.46
CA HIS A 113 18.00 -1.74 2.97
C HIS A 113 16.50 -1.71 2.70
N ASP A 114 16.01 -2.53 1.78
CA ASP A 114 14.59 -2.58 1.40
C ASP A 114 13.68 -3.17 2.48
N LEU A 115 14.22 -3.49 3.67
CA LEU A 115 13.42 -3.88 4.83
C LEU A 115 12.29 -2.88 5.11
N GLY A 116 12.49 -1.60 4.80
CA GLY A 116 11.45 -0.58 4.85
C GLY A 116 10.26 -0.90 3.93
N PHE A 117 10.49 -1.28 2.67
CA PHE A 117 9.40 -1.71 1.77
C PHE A 117 8.73 -2.98 2.26
N MET A 118 9.52 -3.92 2.79
CA MET A 118 9.03 -5.20 3.26
C MET A 118 8.11 -5.06 4.49
N MET A 119 8.52 -4.26 5.48
CA MET A 119 7.85 -4.15 6.78
C MET A 119 6.94 -2.92 6.90
N TYR A 120 7.34 -1.77 6.38
CA TYR A 120 6.57 -0.54 6.56
C TYR A 120 5.35 -0.46 5.62
N CYS A 121 5.45 -1.01 4.40
CA CYS A 121 4.28 -1.14 3.52
C CYS A 121 3.25 -2.16 4.04
N SER A 122 3.69 -3.16 4.80
CA SER A 122 2.85 -4.23 5.36
C SER A 122 2.41 -3.88 6.80
N PHE A 123 3.24 -4.16 7.80
CA PHE A 123 2.99 -3.91 9.22
C PHE A 123 2.75 -2.43 9.53
N GLY A 124 3.35 -1.49 8.80
CA GLY A 124 3.10 -0.05 8.98
C GLY A 124 1.64 0.31 8.68
N ASN A 125 1.09 -0.22 7.59
CA ASN A 125 -0.34 -0.08 7.27
C ASN A 125 -1.24 -0.86 8.23
N ALA A 126 -0.82 -2.06 8.64
CA ALA A 126 -1.55 -2.84 9.63
C ALA A 126 -1.71 -2.08 10.95
N TYR A 127 -0.62 -1.57 11.52
CA TYR A 127 -0.65 -0.78 12.76
C TYR A 127 -1.52 0.47 12.60
N ARG A 128 -1.36 1.21 11.50
CA ARG A 128 -2.13 2.42 11.21
C ARG A 128 -3.64 2.18 11.18
N LEU A 129 -4.07 1.03 10.66
CA LEU A 129 -5.50 0.71 10.43
C LEU A 129 -6.13 -0.14 11.53
N THR A 130 -5.34 -0.86 12.33
CA THR A 130 -5.87 -1.71 13.42
C THR A 130 -5.57 -1.17 14.81
N GLY A 131 -4.53 -0.36 14.98
CA GLY A 131 -4.02 0.05 16.28
C GLY A 131 -3.39 -1.08 17.11
N ASP A 132 -3.16 -2.26 16.52
CA ASP A 132 -2.57 -3.40 17.22
C ASP A 132 -1.11 -3.12 17.57
N VAL A 133 -0.84 -2.97 18.87
CA VAL A 133 0.48 -2.62 19.40
C VAL A 133 1.56 -3.65 19.09
N ARG A 134 1.20 -4.92 18.82
CA ARG A 134 2.17 -5.95 18.41
C ARG A 134 2.86 -5.56 17.11
N TYR A 135 2.11 -4.99 16.15
CA TYR A 135 2.68 -4.53 14.88
C TYR A 135 3.63 -3.35 15.06
N LYS A 136 3.38 -2.47 16.04
CA LYS A 136 4.33 -1.42 16.42
C LYS A 136 5.64 -2.02 16.93
N ASP A 137 5.58 -3.05 17.79
CA ASP A 137 6.78 -3.70 18.32
C ASP A 137 7.59 -4.38 17.21
N TYR A 138 6.91 -5.03 16.25
CA TYR A 138 7.56 -5.61 15.08
C TYR A 138 8.23 -4.55 14.19
N LEU A 139 7.60 -3.39 14.00
CA LEU A 139 8.18 -2.27 13.25
C LEU A 139 9.40 -1.67 13.95
N VAL A 140 9.36 -1.53 15.28
CA VAL A 140 10.51 -1.07 16.06
C VAL A 140 11.66 -2.07 15.95
N GLN A 141 11.38 -3.36 15.99
CA GLN A 141 12.40 -4.40 15.80
C GLN A 141 12.99 -4.36 14.38
N ALA A 142 12.15 -4.25 13.34
CA ALA A 142 12.62 -4.07 11.96
C ALA A 142 13.49 -2.81 11.79
N ALA A 143 13.12 -1.70 12.44
CA ALA A 143 13.90 -0.47 12.40
C ALA A 143 15.27 -0.65 13.07
N LYS A 144 15.36 -1.40 14.19
CA LYS A 144 16.64 -1.78 14.80
C LYS A 144 17.48 -2.61 13.83
N SER A 145 16.90 -3.64 13.21
CA SER A 145 17.58 -4.48 12.22
C SER A 145 18.11 -3.65 11.04
N LEU A 146 17.30 -2.76 10.46
CA LEU A 146 17.72 -1.85 9.40
C LEU A 146 18.86 -0.90 9.85
N SER A 147 18.78 -0.38 11.07
CA SER A 147 19.78 0.56 11.60
C SER A 147 21.18 -0.05 11.71
N THR A 148 21.29 -1.38 11.85
CA THR A 148 22.60 -2.08 11.86
C THR A 148 23.37 -1.90 10.56
N ARG A 149 22.69 -1.53 9.46
CA ARG A 149 23.28 -1.30 8.15
C ARG A 149 23.88 0.10 7.98
N PHE A 150 23.76 0.98 8.96
CA PHE A 150 24.36 2.32 8.92
C PHE A 150 25.87 2.25 9.13
N ASP A 151 26.65 2.72 8.15
CA ASP A 151 28.10 2.88 8.29
C ASP A 151 28.41 4.31 8.78
N LYS A 152 28.93 4.43 10.00
CA LYS A 152 29.28 5.73 10.62
C LYS A 152 30.37 6.51 9.88
N ARG A 153 31.25 5.84 9.13
CA ARG A 153 32.35 6.50 8.40
C ARG A 153 31.83 7.14 7.12
N VAL A 154 30.88 6.48 6.46
CA VAL A 154 30.24 6.97 5.23
C VAL A 154 29.10 7.93 5.56
N GLY A 155 28.42 7.73 6.70
CA GLY A 155 27.23 8.49 7.08
C GLY A 155 25.96 8.03 6.36
N CYS A 156 25.93 6.79 5.86
CA CYS A 156 24.83 6.27 5.05
C CYS A 156 24.45 4.84 5.44
N ILE A 157 23.22 4.45 5.13
CA ILE A 157 22.75 3.05 5.21
C ILE A 157 23.28 2.29 3.98
N LYS A 158 23.92 1.14 4.21
CA LYS A 158 24.37 0.25 3.13
C LYS A 158 23.18 -0.36 2.41
N SER A 159 23.06 -0.13 1.10
CA SER A 159 21.94 -0.63 0.30
C SER A 159 21.93 -2.16 0.24
N TRP A 160 22.92 -2.77 -0.41
CA TRP A 160 23.02 -4.23 -0.61
C TRP A 160 24.41 -4.75 -0.23
N ASN A 161 24.48 -6.00 0.22
CA ASN A 161 25.77 -6.63 0.60
C ASN A 161 26.67 -6.88 -0.60
N SER A 162 26.07 -7.30 -1.71
CA SER A 162 26.66 -7.34 -3.04
C SER A 162 25.64 -6.81 -4.04
N PHE A 163 26.12 -6.08 -5.04
CA PHE A 163 25.29 -5.62 -6.14
C PHE A 163 26.06 -5.90 -7.42
N LYS A 164 25.49 -6.69 -8.33
CA LYS A 164 26.02 -6.77 -9.68
C LYS A 164 25.59 -5.51 -10.40
N SER A 165 26.54 -4.68 -10.83
CA SER A 165 26.25 -3.56 -11.71
C SER A 165 25.55 -4.05 -12.97
N TRP A 166 24.75 -3.17 -13.55
CA TRP A 166 23.97 -3.48 -14.75
C TRP A 166 24.85 -3.89 -15.94
N HIS A 167 26.13 -3.49 -15.95
CA HIS A 167 27.12 -3.82 -16.97
C HIS A 167 28.01 -5.04 -16.66
N GLY A 168 27.68 -5.82 -15.62
CA GLY A 168 28.63 -6.80 -15.06
C GLY A 168 29.80 -6.11 -14.38
#